data_AF-A0A250XMW4-F1
#
_entry.id   AF-A0A250XMW4-F1
#
_cell.length_a   1.000
_cell.length_b   1.000
_cell.length_c   1.000
_cell.angle_alpha   90.00
_cell.angle_beta   90.00
_cell.angle_gamma   90.00
#
_symmetry.space_group_name_H-M   'P 1'
#
loop_
_entity.id
_entity.type
_entity.pdbx_description
1 polymer ?
#
loop_
_entity_poly.entity_id
_entity_poly.type
_entity_poly.pdbx_seq_one_letter_code
_entity_poly.pdbx_strand_id
1 'polypeptide(L)'
;MIYETVTGSTPSGNISESRLLELEKLAKSTSQCILTPLKFFLSWSGVLVLTYEGFPRALESLKEHIASNITSLPPENSGSKWPKTSLGCLADGVRITPQQMELLLKICWEESQAFSKSAASLQQEINYSSMAVPVDALKVVVYECRSLERRISCQNLPFGLPLDKSSPSSKERERVASVLLEAESEGYWFQASRDGSRENHYRGNALGVTLVHDLQHAFTLQKLYSTVKPQEEQGTLQELLRRFRDRVDRELPGLYRWFTDDSLHVTLRAVMG
;
A
#
# COMPACT_ATOMS: atom_id res chain seq x y z
N MET A 1 -6.53 62.26 13.30
CA MET A 1 -7.36 61.17 12.75
C MET A 1 -6.87 60.86 11.35
N ILE A 2 -6.02 59.84 11.23
CA ILE A 2 -5.58 59.27 9.96
C ILE A 2 -5.93 57.78 10.08
N TYR A 3 -6.76 57.29 9.16
CA TYR A 3 -7.08 55.88 9.04
C TYR A 3 -6.00 55.23 8.15
N GLU A 4 -5.19 54.34 8.73
CA GLU A 4 -4.43 53.36 7.96
C GLU A 4 -5.17 52.03 8.00
N THR A 5 -5.70 51.65 6.84
CA THR A 5 -6.30 50.34 6.59
C THR A 5 -5.17 49.36 6.30
N VAL A 6 -4.85 48.50 7.28
CA VAL A 6 -3.90 47.39 7.08
C VAL A 6 -4.65 46.25 6.39
N THR A 7 -4.50 46.13 5.07
CA THR A 7 -4.86 44.92 4.33
C THR A 7 -3.75 43.89 4.50
N GLY A 8 -3.89 43.02 5.50
CA GLY A 8 -3.04 41.85 5.66
C GLY A 8 -3.37 40.79 4.60
N SER A 9 -2.61 40.76 3.51
CA SER A 9 -2.59 39.63 2.57
C SER A 9 -1.74 38.50 3.17
N THR A 10 -2.38 37.45 3.67
CA THR A 10 -1.70 36.21 4.07
C THR A 10 -1.27 35.41 2.82
N PRO A 11 0.03 35.12 2.59
CA PRO A 11 0.51 34.39 1.40
C PRO A 11 0.49 32.85 1.54
N SER A 12 -0.25 32.28 2.49
CA SER A 12 -0.17 30.85 2.83
C SER A 12 -1.06 29.91 2.00
N GLY A 13 -1.88 30.43 1.08
CA GLY A 13 -2.82 29.63 0.27
C GLY A 13 -2.22 28.94 -0.97
N ASN A 14 -1.12 29.45 -1.53
CA ASN A 14 -0.69 29.07 -2.88
C ASN A 14 0.16 27.78 -2.98
N ILE A 15 0.82 27.37 -1.89
CA ILE A 15 1.79 26.26 -1.95
C ILE A 15 1.08 24.89 -2.01
N SER A 16 -0.05 24.75 -1.33
CA SER A 16 -0.82 23.48 -1.32
C SER A 16 -1.52 23.23 -2.66
N GLU A 17 -2.12 24.26 -3.26
CA GLU A 17 -2.81 24.15 -4.56
C GLU A 17 -1.82 23.91 -5.71
N SER A 18 -0.67 24.59 -5.72
CA SER A 18 0.36 24.38 -6.74
C SER A 18 0.89 22.94 -6.74
N ARG A 19 1.14 22.36 -5.55
CA ARG A 19 1.61 20.96 -5.42
C ARG A 19 0.58 19.97 -5.92
N LEU A 20 -0.68 20.20 -5.59
CA LEU A 20 -1.78 19.34 -6.00
C LEU A 20 -1.98 19.35 -7.51
N LEU A 21 -1.91 20.53 -8.13
CA LEU A 21 -1.99 20.69 -9.58
C LEU A 21 -0.84 19.96 -10.29
N GLU A 22 0.35 20.01 -9.71
CA GLU A 22 1.51 19.29 -10.23
C GLU A 22 1.36 17.77 -10.11
N LEU A 23 0.90 17.27 -8.95
CA LEU A 23 0.56 15.86 -8.78
C LEU A 23 -0.51 15.39 -9.76
N GLU A 24 -1.52 16.22 -10.02
CA GLU A 24 -2.57 15.92 -11.00
C GLU A 24 -2.02 15.83 -12.43
N LYS A 25 -1.13 16.76 -12.82
CA LYS A 25 -0.46 16.72 -14.13
C LYS A 25 0.38 15.44 -14.28
N LEU A 26 1.18 15.13 -13.26
CA LEU A 26 2.02 13.93 -13.26
C LEU A 26 1.17 12.65 -13.34
N ALA A 27 0.10 12.56 -12.55
CA ALA A 27 -0.83 11.43 -12.58
C ALA A 27 -1.48 11.25 -13.95
N LYS A 28 -2.01 12.32 -14.56
CA LYS A 28 -2.62 12.26 -15.91
C LYS A 28 -1.64 11.82 -16.99
N SER A 29 -0.36 12.15 -16.85
CA SER A 29 0.71 11.71 -17.76
C SER A 29 1.23 10.29 -17.48
N THR A 30 0.83 9.68 -16.36
CA THR A 30 1.23 8.33 -15.97
C THR A 30 0.26 7.33 -16.58
N SER A 31 0.78 6.30 -17.23
CA SER A 31 -0.03 5.19 -17.75
C SER A 31 -0.69 4.40 -16.61
N GLN A 32 -1.90 3.88 -16.84
CA GLN A 32 -2.47 2.85 -15.98
C GLN A 32 -1.50 1.68 -15.85
N CYS A 33 -1.48 0.96 -14.73
CA CYS A 33 -0.57 -0.18 -14.54
C CYS A 33 -1.15 -1.26 -13.62
N ILE A 34 -0.37 -2.31 -13.37
CA ILE A 34 -0.78 -3.44 -12.53
C ILE A 34 0.25 -3.70 -11.45
N LEU A 35 -0.18 -3.66 -10.19
CA LEU A 35 0.59 -4.21 -9.08
C LEU A 35 0.34 -5.72 -9.00
N THR A 36 1.41 -6.51 -9.02
CA THR A 36 1.34 -7.97 -8.91
C THR A 36 1.60 -8.39 -7.47
N PRO A 37 0.60 -8.92 -6.74
CA PRO A 37 0.84 -9.43 -5.39
C PRO A 37 1.86 -10.57 -5.40
N LEU A 38 2.74 -10.57 -4.41
CA LEU A 38 3.85 -11.50 -4.31
C LEU A 38 3.66 -12.47 -3.14
N LYS A 39 3.56 -11.93 -1.91
CA LYS A 39 3.35 -12.75 -0.71
C LYS A 39 2.76 -11.97 0.46
N PHE A 40 2.15 -12.70 1.38
CA PHE A 40 1.97 -12.24 2.74
C PHE A 40 3.31 -12.22 3.47
N PHE A 41 3.51 -11.21 4.32
CA PHE A 41 4.79 -11.00 4.99
C PHE A 41 4.60 -10.41 6.38
N LEU A 42 5.41 -10.89 7.32
CA LEU A 42 5.55 -10.32 8.66
C LEU A 42 6.67 -9.28 8.64
N SER A 43 6.28 -8.00 8.63
CA SER A 43 7.22 -6.88 8.69
C SER A 43 7.68 -6.61 10.13
N TRP A 44 8.60 -5.67 10.28
CA TRP A 44 9.07 -5.21 11.59
C TRP A 44 7.91 -4.77 12.49
N SER A 45 8.10 -4.90 13.80
CA SER A 45 7.09 -4.59 14.83
C SER A 45 5.77 -5.38 14.68
N GLY A 46 5.80 -6.52 13.99
CA GLY A 46 4.70 -7.47 13.95
C GLY A 46 3.57 -7.02 13.05
N VAL A 47 3.86 -6.21 12.02
CA VAL A 47 2.83 -5.74 11.08
C VAL A 47 2.70 -6.75 9.95
N LEU A 48 1.49 -7.27 9.74
CA LEU A 48 1.20 -8.15 8.61
C LEU A 48 0.91 -7.30 7.38
N VAL A 49 1.57 -7.64 6.26
CA VAL A 49 1.45 -6.91 5.01
C VAL A 49 1.24 -7.88 3.84
N LEU A 50 0.54 -7.40 2.82
CA LEU A 50 0.60 -7.96 1.46
C LEU A 50 1.70 -7.21 0.70
N THR A 51 2.66 -7.94 0.13
CA THR A 51 3.75 -7.38 -0.68
C THR A 51 3.47 -7.57 -2.17
N TYR A 52 4.16 -6.79 -3.00
CA TYR A 52 4.09 -6.88 -4.46
C TYR A 52 5.49 -7.08 -5.02
N GLU A 53 5.59 -7.56 -6.27
CA GLU A 53 6.87 -7.84 -6.92
C GLU A 53 7.81 -6.62 -7.03
N GLY A 54 7.26 -5.41 -6.98
CA GLY A 54 7.96 -4.14 -7.12
C GLY A 54 7.00 -3.08 -7.67
N PHE A 55 7.41 -1.81 -7.67
CA PHE A 55 6.61 -0.81 -8.37
C PHE A 55 6.70 -1.08 -9.88
N PRO A 56 5.57 -1.15 -10.61
CA PRO A 56 5.58 -1.22 -12.08
C PRO A 56 6.26 0.03 -12.65
N ARG A 57 6.76 -0.05 -13.90
CA ARG A 57 7.54 1.05 -14.50
C ARG A 57 6.82 2.39 -14.49
N ALA A 58 5.50 2.40 -14.72
CA ALA A 58 4.67 3.60 -14.58
C ALA A 58 4.77 4.26 -13.18
N LEU A 59 4.66 3.46 -12.11
CA LEU A 59 4.76 3.97 -10.73
C LEU A 59 6.20 4.30 -10.31
N GLU A 60 7.18 3.54 -10.77
CA GLU A 60 8.61 3.84 -10.59
C GLU A 60 8.93 5.23 -11.16
N SER A 61 8.57 5.45 -12.44
CA SER A 61 8.77 6.72 -13.14
C SER A 61 8.01 7.88 -12.48
N LEU A 62 6.75 7.65 -12.05
CA LEU A 62 5.98 8.65 -11.33
C LEU A 62 6.64 9.05 -10.02
N LYS A 63 7.17 8.09 -9.24
CA LYS A 63 7.91 8.40 -7.99
C LYS A 63 9.16 9.22 -8.28
N GLU A 64 9.91 8.90 -9.33
CA GLU A 64 11.10 9.65 -9.75
C GLU A 64 10.74 11.08 -10.18
N HIS A 65 9.66 11.26 -10.94
CA HIS A 65 9.16 12.58 -11.32
C HIS A 65 8.68 13.38 -10.12
N ILE A 66 7.94 12.77 -9.18
CA ILE A 66 7.51 13.46 -7.94
C ILE A 66 8.73 13.95 -7.16
N ALA A 67 9.74 13.09 -6.99
CA ALA A 67 10.96 13.44 -6.25
C ALA A 67 11.77 14.57 -6.93
N SER A 68 11.78 14.59 -8.26
CA SER A 68 12.55 15.57 -9.04
C SER A 68 11.85 16.91 -9.20
N ASN A 69 10.51 16.92 -9.32
CA ASN A 69 9.75 18.14 -9.58
C ASN A 69 9.20 18.79 -8.29
N ILE A 70 8.87 17.99 -7.27
CA ILE A 70 8.28 18.48 -6.01
C ILE A 70 9.30 18.40 -4.87
N THR A 71 10.32 19.25 -4.92
CA THR A 71 11.46 19.23 -3.97
C THR A 71 11.10 19.57 -2.52
N SER A 72 9.89 20.12 -2.30
CA SER A 72 9.41 20.55 -0.98
C SER A 72 8.65 19.47 -0.20
N LEU A 73 8.63 18.23 -0.71
CA LEU A 73 8.06 17.08 0.00
C LEU A 73 8.99 16.61 1.13
N PRO A 74 8.43 16.04 2.22
CA PRO A 74 9.24 15.41 3.25
C PRO A 74 10.07 14.25 2.68
N PRO A 75 11.19 13.87 3.31
CA PRO A 75 11.95 12.68 2.94
C PRO A 75 11.07 11.43 2.87
N GLU A 76 11.46 10.47 2.02
CA GLU A 76 10.69 9.25 1.90
C GLU A 76 10.83 8.34 3.13
N ASN A 77 9.70 7.96 3.71
CA ASN A 77 9.67 6.93 4.74
C ASN A 77 10.10 5.58 4.15
N SER A 78 10.87 4.81 4.91
CA SER A 78 11.32 3.46 4.50
C SER A 78 10.17 2.56 4.05
N GLY A 79 9.01 2.67 4.69
CA GLY A 79 7.82 1.89 4.40
C GLY A 79 7.15 2.16 3.04
N SER A 80 7.42 3.30 2.37
CA SER A 80 6.86 3.61 1.03
C SER A 80 7.86 3.40 -0.12
N LYS A 81 9.12 3.06 0.19
CA LYS A 81 10.17 2.83 -0.81
C LYS A 81 9.98 1.54 -1.62
N TRP A 82 9.07 0.69 -1.18
CA TRP A 82 8.68 -0.55 -1.83
C TRP A 82 7.17 -0.73 -1.67
N PRO A 83 6.49 -1.38 -2.63
CA PRO A 83 5.04 -1.52 -2.59
C PRO A 83 4.62 -2.56 -1.56
N LYS A 84 3.71 -2.15 -0.66
CA LYS A 84 3.05 -3.03 0.29
C LYS A 84 1.71 -2.45 0.71
N THR A 85 0.80 -3.33 1.11
CA THR A 85 -0.43 -2.98 1.81
C THR A 85 -0.35 -3.54 3.22
N SER A 86 -0.42 -2.67 4.23
CA SER A 86 -0.55 -3.14 5.61
C SER A 86 -1.96 -3.66 5.86
N LEU A 87 -2.06 -4.88 6.42
CA LEU A 87 -3.32 -5.59 6.62
C LEU A 87 -3.81 -5.50 8.06
N GLY A 88 -2.88 -5.51 9.01
CA GLY A 88 -3.15 -5.44 10.42
C GLY A 88 -1.88 -5.31 11.23
N CYS A 89 -2.05 -4.96 12.50
CA CYS A 89 -0.97 -4.78 13.47
C CYS A 89 -1.26 -5.55 14.75
N LEU A 90 -0.26 -5.73 15.59
CA LEU A 90 -0.45 -6.28 16.93
C LEU A 90 -1.29 -5.34 17.79
N ALA A 91 -2.11 -5.91 18.67
CA ALA A 91 -2.81 -5.15 19.70
C ALA A 91 -1.83 -4.41 20.63
N ASP A 92 -2.29 -3.35 21.29
CA ASP A 92 -1.46 -2.60 22.24
C ASP A 92 -0.99 -3.49 23.41
N GLY A 93 0.25 -3.29 23.85
CA GLY A 93 0.88 -4.08 24.91
C GLY A 93 1.24 -5.52 24.53
N VAL A 94 0.92 -5.96 23.31
CA VAL A 94 1.22 -7.30 22.84
C VAL A 94 2.58 -7.35 22.14
N ARG A 95 3.33 -8.41 22.45
CA ARG A 95 4.50 -8.84 21.68
C ARG A 95 4.26 -10.27 21.22
N ILE A 96 4.72 -10.57 20.02
CA ILE A 96 4.75 -11.96 19.56
C ILE A 96 5.69 -12.79 20.48
N THR A 97 5.70 -14.11 20.35
CA THR A 97 6.79 -14.99 20.83
C THR A 97 7.51 -15.62 19.63
N PRO A 98 8.71 -16.21 19.80
CA PRO A 98 9.38 -16.93 18.72
C PRO A 98 8.49 -18.00 18.07
N GLN A 99 7.76 -18.78 18.87
CA GLN A 99 6.84 -19.81 18.36
C GLN A 99 5.67 -19.20 17.57
N GLN A 100 5.13 -18.06 18.03
CA GLN A 100 4.10 -17.33 17.29
C GLN A 100 4.66 -16.75 15.98
N MET A 101 5.93 -16.31 15.95
CA MET A 101 6.56 -15.85 14.72
C MET A 101 6.73 -17.00 13.73
N GLU A 102 7.24 -18.15 14.17
CA GLU A 102 7.38 -19.34 13.32
C GLU A 102 6.03 -19.73 12.70
N LEU A 103 4.96 -19.72 13.51
CA LEU A 103 3.62 -19.99 13.04
C LEU A 103 3.11 -18.94 12.04
N LEU A 104 3.32 -17.64 12.31
CA LEU A 104 2.97 -16.56 11.38
C LEU A 104 3.72 -16.67 10.05
N LEU A 105 5.02 -16.97 10.09
CA LEU A 105 5.84 -17.14 8.89
C LEU A 105 5.37 -18.33 8.08
N LYS A 106 5.00 -19.44 8.73
CA LYS A 106 4.39 -20.60 8.09
C LYS A 106 3.06 -20.23 7.42
N ILE A 107 2.14 -19.56 8.13
CA ILE A 107 0.86 -19.11 7.57
C ILE A 107 1.11 -18.19 6.36
N CYS A 108 2.00 -17.21 6.49
CA CYS A 108 2.36 -16.30 5.40
C CYS A 108 2.86 -17.08 4.18
N TRP A 109 3.76 -18.05 4.37
CA TRP A 109 4.32 -18.84 3.27
C TRP A 109 3.26 -19.72 2.58
N GLU A 110 2.43 -20.43 3.34
CA GLU A 110 1.40 -21.34 2.79
C GLU A 110 0.30 -20.57 2.04
N GLU A 111 -0.20 -19.47 2.64
CA GLU A 111 -1.26 -18.66 2.02
C GLU A 111 -0.75 -17.93 0.77
N SER A 112 0.55 -17.62 0.70
CA SER A 112 1.16 -16.99 -0.47
C SER A 112 1.32 -17.91 -1.68
N GLN A 113 1.18 -19.23 -1.51
CA GLN A 113 1.23 -20.17 -2.65
C GLN A 113 0.12 -19.92 -3.68
N ALA A 114 -0.96 -19.23 -3.29
CA ALA A 114 -2.01 -18.80 -4.19
C ALA A 114 -1.52 -17.80 -5.26
N PHE A 115 -0.50 -16.98 -4.97
CA PHE A 115 0.01 -15.99 -5.91
C PHE A 115 0.83 -16.63 -7.03
N SER A 116 1.70 -17.60 -6.70
CA SER A 116 2.56 -18.30 -7.66
C SER A 116 1.77 -19.06 -8.74
N LYS A 117 0.61 -19.62 -8.39
CA LYS A 117 -0.27 -20.33 -9.33
C LYS A 117 -0.98 -19.41 -10.32
N SER A 118 -1.05 -18.11 -10.02
CA SER A 118 -1.74 -17.09 -10.82
C SER A 118 -0.83 -16.36 -11.82
N ALA A 119 0.49 -16.41 -11.63
CA ALA A 119 1.46 -15.75 -12.51
C ALA A 119 1.65 -16.49 -13.85
N ALA A 120 1.42 -17.82 -13.87
CA ALA A 120 1.57 -18.65 -15.06
C ALA A 120 0.49 -18.42 -16.14
N SER A 121 -0.62 -17.75 -15.80
CA SER A 121 -1.78 -17.56 -16.68
C SER A 121 -1.88 -16.16 -17.32
N LEU A 122 -0.96 -15.24 -17.03
CA LEU A 122 -0.98 -13.84 -17.54
C LEU A 122 -0.60 -13.68 -19.03
N GLN A 123 -0.36 -14.77 -19.76
CA GLN A 123 0.12 -14.73 -21.15
C GLN A 123 -0.99 -14.65 -22.23
N GLN A 124 -2.28 -14.58 -21.86
CA GLN A 124 -3.38 -14.39 -22.82
C GLN A 124 -4.20 -13.13 -22.53
N GLU A 125 -4.69 -12.52 -23.61
CA GLU A 125 -5.40 -11.23 -23.77
C GLU A 125 -6.13 -10.67 -22.54
N ILE A 126 -6.00 -9.34 -22.34
CA ILE A 126 -6.70 -8.39 -21.42
C ILE A 126 -7.58 -8.98 -20.29
N ASN A 127 -7.13 -10.06 -19.66
CA ASN A 127 -7.79 -10.66 -18.53
C ASN A 127 -6.85 -10.45 -17.36
N TYR A 128 -7.21 -9.51 -16.49
CA TYR A 128 -6.58 -9.39 -15.20
C TYR A 128 -6.71 -10.75 -14.50
N SER A 129 -5.57 -11.32 -14.09
CA SER A 129 -5.60 -12.38 -13.09
C SER A 129 -6.51 -11.93 -11.94
N SER A 130 -7.33 -12.81 -11.36
CA SER A 130 -8.19 -12.48 -10.22
C SER A 130 -7.41 -11.96 -8.99
N MET A 131 -6.08 -12.10 -9.03
CA MET A 131 -5.14 -11.61 -8.05
C MET A 131 -4.47 -10.28 -8.44
N ALA A 132 -4.53 -9.84 -9.69
CA ALA A 132 -3.85 -8.62 -10.16
C ALA A 132 -4.50 -7.36 -9.57
N VAL A 133 -3.70 -6.38 -9.14
CA VAL A 133 -4.20 -5.11 -8.58
C VAL A 133 -4.07 -4.00 -9.63
N PRO A 134 -5.14 -3.71 -10.41
CA PRO A 134 -5.11 -2.62 -11.39
C PRO A 134 -5.02 -1.26 -10.71
N VAL A 135 -4.18 -0.39 -11.26
CA VAL A 135 -3.97 0.99 -10.81
C VAL A 135 -4.26 1.91 -11.98
N ASP A 136 -5.43 2.53 -11.95
CA ASP A 136 -5.87 3.54 -12.92
C ASP A 136 -5.97 4.95 -12.33
N ALA A 137 -5.71 5.08 -11.03
CA ALA A 137 -5.74 6.33 -10.29
C ALA A 137 -4.99 6.21 -8.96
N LEU A 138 -4.53 7.36 -8.48
CA LEU A 138 -4.09 7.56 -7.10
C LEU A 138 -5.09 8.46 -6.36
N LYS A 139 -4.95 8.52 -5.04
CA LYS A 139 -5.68 9.47 -4.20
C LYS A 139 -4.71 10.27 -3.33
N VAL A 140 -4.91 11.58 -3.30
CA VAL A 140 -4.37 12.42 -2.23
C VAL A 140 -5.36 12.35 -1.07
N VAL A 141 -4.91 11.87 0.07
CA VAL A 141 -5.73 11.63 1.26
C VAL A 141 -5.22 12.49 2.40
N VAL A 142 -6.09 13.35 2.92
CA VAL A 142 -5.90 14.02 4.23
C VAL A 142 -6.53 13.12 5.29
N TYR A 143 -5.77 12.75 6.33
CA TYR A 143 -6.19 11.74 7.31
C TYR A 143 -5.94 12.17 8.74
N GLU A 144 -6.67 11.55 9.67
CA GLU A 144 -6.54 11.74 11.14
C GLU A 144 -5.96 10.52 11.85
N CYS A 145 -5.70 9.42 11.13
CA CYS A 145 -4.98 8.26 11.64
C CYS A 145 -4.17 7.58 10.53
N ARG A 146 -3.04 6.97 10.90
CA ARG A 146 -2.06 6.40 9.94
C ARG A 146 -2.58 5.16 9.19
N SER A 147 -3.59 4.48 9.72
CA SER A 147 -4.27 3.39 9.00
C SER A 147 -5.14 3.87 7.84
N LEU A 148 -5.46 5.17 7.76
CA LEU A 148 -6.43 5.76 6.83
C LEU A 148 -7.88 5.24 7.01
N GLU A 149 -8.20 4.72 8.19
CA GLU A 149 -9.58 4.39 8.60
C GLU A 149 -10.38 5.67 8.90
N ARG A 150 -9.71 6.78 9.22
CA ARG A 150 -10.30 8.12 9.38
C ARG A 150 -9.69 9.10 8.39
N ARG A 151 -10.40 9.35 7.29
CA ARG A 151 -10.01 10.26 6.21
C ARG A 151 -10.87 11.53 6.29
N ILE A 152 -10.24 12.70 6.24
CA ILE A 152 -10.91 14.01 6.22
C ILE A 152 -11.35 14.35 4.79
N SER A 153 -10.44 14.19 3.84
CA SER A 153 -10.72 14.45 2.42
C SER A 153 -9.90 13.53 1.53
N CYS A 154 -10.45 13.25 0.34
CA CYS A 154 -9.84 12.41 -0.67
C CYS A 154 -10.02 13.09 -2.03
N GLN A 155 -8.93 13.24 -2.77
CA GLN A 155 -8.96 13.70 -4.15
C GLN A 155 -8.37 12.64 -5.07
N ASN A 156 -9.17 12.22 -6.05
CA ASN A 156 -8.76 11.25 -7.06
C ASN A 156 -7.90 11.91 -8.13
N LEU A 157 -6.79 11.27 -8.47
CA LEU A 157 -5.86 11.65 -9.51
C LEU A 157 -5.82 10.52 -10.57
N PRO A 158 -6.65 10.59 -11.62
CA PRO A 158 -6.73 9.54 -12.62
C PRO A 158 -5.46 9.48 -13.47
N PHE A 159 -5.09 8.26 -13.86
CA PHE A 159 -4.01 7.98 -14.79
C PHE A 159 -4.49 8.03 -16.24
N GLY A 160 -3.54 8.28 -17.15
CA GLY A 160 -3.75 8.27 -18.58
C GLY A 160 -3.73 6.86 -19.18
N LEU A 161 -4.22 6.74 -20.40
CA LEU A 161 -4.10 5.54 -21.24
C LEU A 161 -2.80 5.60 -22.07
N PRO A 162 -2.25 4.45 -22.52
CA PRO A 162 -2.76 3.07 -22.37
C PRO A 162 -2.35 2.39 -21.05
N LEU A 163 -2.83 1.16 -20.83
CA LEU A 163 -2.38 0.29 -19.74
C LEU A 163 -0.95 -0.22 -19.98
N ASP A 164 -0.04 0.13 -19.10
CA ASP A 164 1.30 -0.42 -18.97
C ASP A 164 1.26 -1.78 -18.24
N LYS A 165 1.55 -2.85 -18.98
CA LYS A 165 1.63 -4.23 -18.48
C LYS A 165 3.06 -4.66 -18.15
N SER A 166 4.02 -3.75 -18.18
CA SER A 166 5.41 -4.08 -17.89
C SER A 166 5.57 -4.55 -16.44
N SER A 167 6.36 -5.60 -16.27
CA SER A 167 6.79 -6.04 -14.94
C SER A 167 7.70 -4.99 -14.28
N PRO A 168 7.80 -4.99 -12.94
CA PRO A 168 8.78 -4.15 -12.24
C PRO A 168 10.21 -4.35 -12.77
N SER A 169 11.03 -3.30 -12.65
CA SER A 169 12.43 -3.34 -13.04
C SER A 169 13.21 -4.39 -12.22
N SER A 170 14.39 -4.83 -12.70
CA SER A 170 15.28 -5.68 -11.90
C SER A 170 15.63 -5.02 -10.57
N LYS A 171 15.94 -3.72 -10.59
CA LYS A 171 16.23 -2.90 -9.42
C LYS A 171 15.07 -2.87 -8.42
N GLU A 172 13.82 -2.73 -8.88
CA GLU A 172 12.65 -2.79 -8.00
C GLU A 172 12.46 -4.18 -7.39
N ARG A 173 12.60 -5.23 -8.20
CA ARG A 173 12.51 -6.62 -7.72
C ARG A 173 13.59 -6.95 -6.71
N GLU A 174 14.82 -6.52 -6.94
CA GLU A 174 15.96 -6.67 -6.02
C GLU A 174 15.71 -5.92 -4.71
N ARG A 175 15.13 -4.71 -4.76
CA ARG A 175 14.77 -3.96 -3.54
C ARG A 175 13.72 -4.69 -2.71
N VAL A 176 12.68 -5.24 -3.35
CA VAL A 176 11.69 -6.05 -2.65
C VAL A 176 12.34 -7.31 -2.09
N ALA A 177 13.12 -8.02 -2.89
CA ALA A 177 13.82 -9.24 -2.48
C ALA A 177 14.73 -8.99 -1.27
N SER A 178 15.46 -7.88 -1.22
CA SER A 178 16.34 -7.58 -0.09
C SER A 178 15.56 -7.41 1.21
N VAL A 179 14.40 -6.74 1.19
CA VAL A 179 13.51 -6.60 2.37
C VAL A 179 12.95 -7.96 2.78
N LEU A 180 12.60 -8.80 1.82
CA LEU A 180 12.05 -10.12 2.10
C LEU A 180 13.07 -11.09 2.69
N LEU A 181 14.33 -11.01 2.25
CA LEU A 181 15.46 -11.79 2.76
C LEU A 181 15.80 -11.44 4.21
N GLU A 182 15.51 -10.22 4.67
CA GLU A 182 15.72 -9.85 6.08
C GLU A 182 14.97 -10.80 7.03
N ALA A 183 13.77 -11.28 6.63
CA ALA A 183 12.98 -12.19 7.46
C ALA A 183 13.56 -13.60 7.61
N GLU A 184 14.54 -13.94 6.78
CA GLU A 184 15.25 -15.22 6.82
C GLU A 184 16.52 -15.14 7.69
N SER A 185 16.90 -13.94 8.12
CA SER A 185 18.09 -13.74 8.96
C SER A 185 17.91 -14.30 10.37
N GLU A 186 18.99 -14.88 10.89
CA GLU A 186 19.05 -15.29 12.29
C GLU A 186 18.84 -14.06 13.19
N GLY A 187 17.86 -14.13 14.08
CA GLY A 187 17.50 -13.00 14.95
C GLY A 187 16.50 -12.01 14.36
N TYR A 188 15.90 -12.25 13.18
CA TYR A 188 14.81 -11.41 12.66
C TYR A 188 13.66 -11.24 13.66
N TRP A 189 13.47 -12.23 14.53
CA TRP A 189 12.60 -12.18 15.70
C TRP A 189 12.69 -10.85 16.47
N PHE A 190 13.89 -10.30 16.69
CA PHE A 190 14.05 -9.03 17.40
C PHE A 190 13.43 -7.85 16.65
N GLN A 191 13.47 -7.85 15.31
CA GLN A 191 12.83 -6.82 14.49
C GLN A 191 11.32 -7.01 14.44
N ALA A 192 10.86 -8.24 14.24
CA ALA A 192 9.43 -8.57 14.20
C ALA A 192 8.75 -8.32 15.56
N SER A 193 9.42 -8.57 16.68
CA SER A 193 8.85 -8.41 18.03
C SER A 193 9.01 -7.02 18.63
N ARG A 194 9.80 -6.16 18.00
CA ARG A 194 10.11 -4.81 18.48
C ARG A 194 8.84 -4.03 18.84
N ASP A 195 8.93 -3.21 19.88
CA ASP A 195 7.88 -2.24 20.21
C ASP A 195 7.79 -1.15 19.13
N GLY A 196 6.57 -0.75 18.83
CA GLY A 196 6.26 0.21 17.77
C GLY A 196 5.10 -0.28 16.92
N SER A 197 4.50 0.59 16.12
CA SER A 197 3.49 0.20 15.13
C SER A 197 2.38 -0.72 15.67
N ARG A 198 1.92 -0.49 16.91
CA ARG A 198 0.77 -1.17 17.50
C ARG A 198 -0.53 -0.46 17.13
N GLU A 199 -1.65 -1.00 17.59
CA GLU A 199 -2.98 -0.43 17.35
C GLU A 199 -3.02 1.10 17.55
N ASN A 200 -2.56 1.61 18.69
CA ASN A 200 -2.58 3.05 18.94
C ASN A 200 -1.67 3.87 18.00
N HIS A 201 -0.59 3.29 17.46
CA HIS A 201 0.23 3.99 16.45
C HIS A 201 -0.56 4.27 15.17
N TYR A 202 -1.37 3.30 14.75
CA TYR A 202 -2.14 3.35 13.51
C TYR A 202 -3.48 4.08 13.66
N ARG A 203 -4.18 3.82 14.76
CA ARG A 203 -5.53 4.35 15.04
C ARG A 203 -5.55 5.56 15.95
N GLY A 204 -4.44 5.90 16.59
CA GLY A 204 -4.30 7.15 17.34
C GLY A 204 -4.34 8.38 16.42
N ASN A 205 -4.54 9.54 17.03
CA ASN A 205 -4.62 10.80 16.28
C ASN A 205 -3.28 11.12 15.60
N ALA A 206 -3.33 11.30 14.29
CA ALA A 206 -2.21 11.67 13.45
C ALA A 206 -2.72 12.39 12.21
N LEU A 207 -2.52 13.70 12.15
CA LEU A 207 -2.86 14.49 10.97
C LEU A 207 -1.75 14.35 9.92
N GLY A 208 -2.10 14.07 8.67
CA GLY A 208 -1.14 14.03 7.59
C GLY A 208 -1.79 14.02 6.21
N VAL A 209 -0.95 14.10 5.17
CA VAL A 209 -1.39 13.99 3.77
C VAL A 209 -0.53 12.96 3.06
N THR A 210 -1.17 12.01 2.37
CA THR A 210 -0.47 10.94 1.66
C THR A 210 -1.05 10.71 0.26
N LEU A 211 -0.21 10.26 -0.66
CA LEU A 211 -0.57 9.82 -1.99
C LEU A 211 -0.59 8.29 -2.01
N VAL A 212 -1.76 7.71 -2.28
CA VAL A 212 -1.99 6.27 -2.14
C VAL A 212 -2.77 5.70 -3.31
N HIS A 213 -2.71 4.38 -3.46
CA HIS A 213 -3.66 3.60 -4.25
C HIS A 213 -4.52 2.75 -3.30
N ASP A 214 -5.84 2.88 -3.37
CA ASP A 214 -6.77 2.13 -2.52
C ASP A 214 -7.05 0.73 -3.09
N LEU A 215 -6.94 -0.30 -2.25
CA LEU A 215 -7.15 -1.68 -2.67
C LEU A 215 -8.64 -1.99 -2.98
N GLN A 216 -9.56 -1.32 -2.28
CA GLN A 216 -11.00 -1.41 -2.55
C GLN A 216 -11.36 -0.95 -3.97
N HIS A 217 -10.64 0.04 -4.50
CA HIS A 217 -10.81 0.49 -5.88
C HIS A 217 -10.40 -0.61 -6.85
N ALA A 218 -9.26 -1.26 -6.62
CA ALA A 218 -8.82 -2.41 -7.41
C ALA A 218 -9.83 -3.57 -7.40
N PHE A 219 -10.44 -3.90 -6.26
CA PHE A 219 -11.49 -4.93 -6.20
C PHE A 219 -12.72 -4.56 -7.04
N THR A 220 -13.05 -3.28 -7.10
CA THR A 220 -14.16 -2.78 -7.94
C THR A 220 -13.81 -2.91 -9.43
N LEU A 221 -12.60 -2.51 -9.83
CA LEU A 221 -12.13 -2.65 -11.20
C LEU A 221 -12.06 -4.12 -11.64
N GLN A 222 -11.58 -5.01 -10.77
CA GLN A 222 -11.59 -6.45 -11.04
C GLN A 222 -12.99 -6.96 -11.35
N LYS A 223 -14.01 -6.54 -10.58
CA LYS A 223 -15.42 -6.92 -10.84
C LYS A 223 -15.96 -6.37 -12.16
N LEU A 224 -15.54 -5.16 -12.54
CA LEU A 224 -16.00 -4.52 -13.78
C LEU A 224 -15.33 -5.09 -15.03
N TYR A 225 -14.06 -5.46 -14.94
CA TYR A 225 -13.28 -5.99 -16.08
C TYR A 225 -13.21 -7.51 -16.15
N SER A 226 -13.65 -8.23 -15.11
CA SER A 226 -13.71 -9.69 -15.12
C SER A 226 -14.85 -10.16 -16.03
N THR A 227 -14.48 -10.57 -17.25
CA THR A 227 -15.36 -11.33 -18.16
C THR A 227 -15.29 -12.83 -17.89
N VAL A 228 -14.31 -13.26 -17.09
CA VAL A 228 -13.99 -14.66 -16.79
C VAL A 228 -14.56 -14.99 -15.41
N LYS A 229 -15.51 -15.93 -15.34
CA LYS A 229 -15.91 -16.53 -14.06
C LYS A 229 -14.64 -17.01 -13.35
N PRO A 230 -14.39 -16.61 -12.08
CA PRO A 230 -13.24 -17.10 -11.34
C PRO A 230 -13.19 -18.62 -11.49
N GLN A 231 -12.07 -19.17 -11.95
CA GLN A 231 -11.86 -20.61 -11.86
C GLN A 231 -12.03 -20.95 -10.37
N GLU A 232 -13.00 -21.82 -10.07
CA GLU A 232 -13.56 -22.06 -8.73
C GLU A 232 -12.49 -22.35 -7.66
N GLU A 233 -11.30 -22.76 -8.07
CA GLU A 233 -10.22 -23.19 -7.18
C GLU A 233 -9.30 -22.07 -6.66
N GLN A 234 -9.19 -20.90 -7.31
CA GLN A 234 -8.19 -19.89 -6.91
C GLN A 234 -8.77 -18.70 -6.12
N GLY A 235 -10.07 -18.43 -6.24
CA GLY A 235 -10.72 -17.28 -5.60
C GLY A 235 -10.20 -15.92 -6.10
N THR A 236 -10.73 -14.86 -5.50
CA THR A 236 -10.32 -13.45 -5.73
C THR A 236 -9.30 -13.01 -4.69
N LEU A 237 -8.58 -11.91 -4.95
CA LEU A 237 -7.68 -11.33 -3.95
C LEU A 237 -8.41 -11.00 -2.64
N GLN A 238 -9.65 -10.50 -2.73
CA GLN A 238 -10.46 -10.17 -1.56
C GLN A 238 -10.77 -11.42 -0.70
N GLU A 239 -11.12 -12.54 -1.34
CA GLU A 239 -11.36 -13.81 -0.64
C GLU A 239 -10.08 -14.37 -0.03
N LEU A 240 -8.95 -14.26 -0.72
CA LEU A 240 -7.65 -14.67 -0.22
C LEU A 240 -7.23 -13.85 1.01
N LEU A 241 -7.45 -12.53 1.00
CA LEU A 241 -7.20 -11.67 2.15
C LEU A 241 -8.06 -12.07 3.36
N ARG A 242 -9.35 -12.36 3.14
CA ARG A 242 -10.25 -12.83 4.20
C ARG A 242 -9.78 -14.16 4.76
N ARG A 243 -9.48 -15.14 3.90
CA ARG A 243 -8.98 -16.46 4.29
C ARG A 243 -7.70 -16.35 5.13
N PHE A 244 -6.77 -15.48 4.72
CA PHE A 244 -5.53 -15.21 5.47
C PHE A 244 -5.82 -14.66 6.87
N ARG A 245 -6.69 -13.65 6.99
CA ARG A 245 -7.08 -13.07 8.29
C ARG A 245 -7.76 -14.09 9.19
N ASP A 246 -8.75 -14.82 8.67
CA ASP A 246 -9.50 -15.84 9.41
C ASP A 246 -8.57 -16.93 9.95
N ARG A 247 -7.57 -17.33 9.14
CA ARG A 247 -6.57 -18.31 9.55
C ARG A 247 -5.68 -17.78 10.67
N VAL A 248 -5.20 -16.54 10.57
CA VAL A 248 -4.40 -15.92 11.64
C VAL A 248 -5.22 -15.81 12.91
N ASP A 249 -6.49 -15.38 12.86
CA ASP A 249 -7.34 -15.26 14.04
C ASP A 249 -7.66 -16.62 14.68
N ARG A 250 -7.82 -17.67 13.87
CA ARG A 250 -8.03 -19.04 14.37
C ARG A 250 -6.79 -19.60 15.06
N GLU A 251 -5.62 -19.39 14.50
CA GLU A 251 -4.36 -19.99 15.01
C GLU A 251 -3.69 -19.12 16.08
N LEU A 252 -3.97 -17.80 16.09
CA LEU A 252 -3.37 -16.81 16.99
C LEU A 252 -4.45 -15.82 17.50
N PRO A 253 -5.43 -16.31 18.28
CA PRO A 253 -6.62 -15.54 18.64
C PRO A 253 -6.27 -14.27 19.44
N GLY A 254 -6.87 -13.15 19.01
CA GLY A 254 -6.75 -11.86 19.68
C GLY A 254 -5.42 -11.13 19.48
N LEU A 255 -4.46 -11.75 18.78
CA LEU A 255 -3.11 -11.21 18.58
C LEU A 255 -3.11 -9.96 17.67
N TYR A 256 -3.92 -10.00 16.61
CA TYR A 256 -3.97 -8.95 15.59
C TYR A 256 -5.20 -8.04 15.69
N ARG A 257 -5.02 -6.86 15.12
CA ARG A 257 -6.03 -5.85 14.86
C ARG A 257 -5.98 -5.54 13.37
N TRP A 258 -6.95 -6.08 12.64
CA TRP A 258 -7.08 -5.88 11.20
C TRP A 258 -7.56 -4.48 10.88
N PHE A 259 -6.99 -3.87 9.84
CA PHE A 259 -7.49 -2.62 9.28
C PHE A 259 -8.71 -2.90 8.40
N THR A 260 -9.64 -1.95 8.35
CA THR A 260 -10.83 -2.08 7.49
C THR A 260 -10.47 -2.22 6.01
N ASP A 261 -11.30 -2.92 5.24
CA ASP A 261 -11.08 -3.15 3.81
C ASP A 261 -10.97 -1.83 3.03
N ASP A 262 -11.79 -0.84 3.37
CA ASP A 262 -11.79 0.48 2.74
C ASP A 262 -10.55 1.33 3.07
N SER A 263 -9.79 0.94 4.10
CA SER A 263 -8.53 1.59 4.48
C SER A 263 -7.29 0.92 3.90
N LEU A 264 -7.42 -0.27 3.29
CA LEU A 264 -6.27 -0.96 2.69
C LEU A 264 -5.75 -0.17 1.50
N HIS A 265 -4.45 0.12 1.50
CA HIS A 265 -3.83 0.94 0.48
C HIS A 265 -2.34 0.64 0.30
N VAL A 266 -1.84 0.96 -0.88
CA VAL A 266 -0.40 1.08 -1.16
C VAL A 266 -0.03 2.55 -1.09
N THR A 267 0.87 2.90 -0.18
CA THR A 267 1.39 4.27 -0.11
C THR A 267 2.47 4.49 -1.17
N LEU A 268 2.26 5.48 -2.03
CA LEU A 268 3.25 5.90 -3.00
C LEU A 268 4.17 6.98 -2.44
N ARG A 269 3.62 7.98 -1.74
CA ARG A 269 4.41 9.07 -1.15
C ARG A 269 3.68 9.83 -0.04
N ALA A 270 4.40 10.18 1.03
CA ALA A 270 3.91 11.19 1.99
C ALA A 270 4.00 12.59 1.37
N VAL A 271 2.88 13.32 1.39
CA VAL A 271 2.78 14.69 0.84
C VAL A 271 2.99 15.73 1.94
N MET A 272 2.54 15.42 3.16
CA MET A 272 2.76 16.20 4.39
C MET A 272 2.77 15.25 5.58
N GLY A 273 3.62 15.51 6.57
CA GLY A 273 3.74 14.70 7.79
C GLY A 273 4.36 15.48 8.93
#